data_AF-A0A420V467-F1
#
_entry.id   AF-A0A420V467-F1
#
_cell.length_a   1.000
_cell.length_b   1.000
_cell.length_c   1.000
_cell.angle_alpha   90.00
_cell.angle_beta   90.00
_cell.angle_gamma   90.00
#
_symmetry.space_group_name_H-M   'P 1'
#
loop_
_entity.id
_entity.type
_entity.pdbx_description
1 polymer ?
#
loop_
_entity_poly.entity_id
_entity_poly.type
_entity_poly.pdbx_seq_one_letter_code
_entity_poly.pdbx_strand_id
1 'polypeptide(L)'
;MAALAREHSVSRGAIRTAVVNLLPEYTATDPGAPVPELPVVLDMPGKVADFLRAAELEPVERVTLDQGMTVRRGQGYTLRVSTAPAVHRQLLDRCQPLDGGQGTPTVPAQGKARREYENRVSALIPTGP
;
A
#
# COMPACT_ATOMS: atom_id res chain seq x y z
N MET A 1 51.70 -9.45 -25.80
CA MET A 1 50.28 -9.53 -25.41
C MET A 1 49.72 -8.13 -25.28
N ALA A 2 48.43 -7.99 -25.56
CA ALA A 2 47.72 -6.78 -25.97
C ALA A 2 47.83 -5.56 -25.04
N ALA A 3 47.79 -4.39 -25.68
CA ALA A 3 47.61 -3.07 -25.10
C ALA A 3 46.11 -2.70 -24.96
N LEU A 4 45.86 -1.61 -24.23
CA LEU A 4 44.76 -0.63 -24.29
C LEU A 4 44.09 -0.46 -22.90
N ALA A 5 44.25 0.65 -22.18
CA ALA A 5 43.92 2.05 -22.46
C ALA A 5 42.48 2.44 -22.06
N ARG A 6 42.44 3.45 -21.17
CA ARG A 6 41.51 4.60 -21.09
C ARG A 6 40.25 4.46 -20.23
N GLU A 7 40.30 5.24 -19.15
CA GLU A 7 39.26 6.13 -18.62
C GLU A 7 37.95 6.17 -19.40
N HIS A 8 36.86 5.79 -18.73
CA HIS A 8 35.51 6.18 -19.13
C HIS A 8 35.03 7.34 -18.26
N SER A 9 35.44 8.55 -18.67
CA SER A 9 34.77 9.79 -18.31
C SER A 9 33.37 9.76 -18.93
N VAL A 10 32.35 9.56 -18.10
CA VAL A 10 30.95 9.56 -18.56
C VAL A 10 30.54 10.99 -18.87
N SER A 11 30.47 11.30 -20.17
CA SER A 11 29.98 12.56 -20.72
C SER A 11 28.57 12.89 -20.24
N ARG A 12 28.41 14.10 -19.67
CA ARG A 12 27.14 14.74 -19.25
C ARG A 12 26.24 15.18 -20.43
N GLY A 13 26.17 14.40 -21.50
CA GLY A 13 25.56 14.82 -22.77
C GLY A 13 24.83 13.73 -23.53
N ALA A 14 24.08 12.85 -22.84
CA ALA A 14 23.23 11.85 -23.50
C ALA A 14 22.11 11.33 -22.58
N ILE A 15 21.27 12.22 -22.03
CA ILE A 15 19.95 11.79 -21.54
C ILE A 15 19.01 11.82 -22.75
N ARG A 16 18.93 10.70 -23.48
CA ARG A 16 17.88 10.47 -24.47
C ARG A 16 17.45 9.01 -24.42
N THR A 17 16.36 8.78 -23.68
CA THR A 17 15.41 7.67 -23.84
C THR A 17 16.00 6.27 -24.03
N ALA A 18 16.05 5.53 -22.92
CA ALA A 18 15.85 4.08 -22.91
C ALA A 18 15.17 3.66 -21.59
N VAL A 19 13.94 4.16 -21.36
CA VAL A 19 13.01 3.63 -20.33
C VAL A 19 12.18 2.51 -20.96
N VAL A 20 12.83 1.58 -21.67
CA VAL A 20 12.19 0.39 -22.24
C VAL A 20 13.22 -0.74 -22.26
N ASN A 21 13.79 -1.09 -21.10
CA ASN A 21 14.23 -2.47 -20.84
C ASN A 21 14.58 -2.69 -19.36
N LEU A 22 13.61 -2.43 -18.49
CA LEU A 22 13.59 -3.11 -17.19
C LEU A 22 12.24 -3.84 -17.09
N LEU A 23 12.07 -4.82 -17.97
CA LEU A 23 11.14 -5.91 -17.72
C LEU A 23 11.83 -6.78 -16.66
N PRO A 24 11.41 -6.77 -15.38
CA PRO A 24 11.68 -7.94 -14.57
C PRO A 24 10.98 -9.09 -15.28
N GLU A 25 11.74 -10.15 -15.57
CA GLU A 25 11.21 -11.39 -16.12
C GLU A 25 9.97 -11.76 -15.33
N TYR A 26 8.82 -11.65 -16.00
CA TYR A 26 7.54 -12.04 -15.47
C TYR A 26 7.58 -13.56 -15.35
N THR A 27 8.09 -14.03 -14.21
CA THR A 27 8.06 -15.42 -13.79
C THR A 27 6.60 -15.87 -13.82
N ALA A 28 6.34 -16.85 -14.69
CA ALA A 28 5.15 -17.69 -14.79
C ALA A 28 3.95 -17.21 -13.95
N THR A 29 2.89 -16.73 -14.63
CA THR A 29 1.55 -16.73 -14.06
C THR A 29 1.29 -18.14 -13.51
N ASP A 30 1.36 -18.29 -12.19
CA ASP A 30 0.85 -19.47 -11.51
C ASP A 30 -0.64 -19.56 -11.89
N PRO A 31 -1.11 -20.67 -12.48
CA PRO A 31 -2.51 -20.80 -12.89
C PRO A 31 -3.51 -20.83 -11.72
N GLY A 32 -3.04 -20.74 -10.47
CA GLY A 32 -3.81 -20.49 -9.25
C GLY A 32 -3.61 -19.11 -8.63
N ALA A 33 -2.81 -18.22 -9.22
CA ALA A 33 -2.72 -16.83 -8.78
C ALA A 33 -4.05 -16.12 -9.03
N PRO A 34 -4.65 -15.48 -8.01
CA PRO A 34 -5.88 -14.71 -8.19
C PRO A 34 -5.70 -13.67 -9.30
N VAL A 35 -6.70 -13.56 -10.18
CA VAL A 35 -6.75 -12.50 -11.20
C VAL A 35 -6.45 -11.16 -10.53
N PRO A 36 -5.52 -10.34 -11.07
CA PRO A 36 -5.19 -9.05 -10.48
C PRO A 36 -6.45 -8.20 -10.34
N GLU A 37 -6.89 -7.98 -9.10
CA GLU A 37 -8.02 -7.08 -8.83
C GLU A 37 -7.59 -5.66 -9.20
N LEU A 38 -8.48 -4.92 -9.87
CA LEU A 38 -8.21 -3.53 -10.22
C LEU A 38 -8.03 -2.68 -8.95
N PRO A 39 -7.02 -1.79 -8.90
CA PRO A 39 -6.85 -0.90 -7.77
C PRO A 39 -8.09 -0.02 -7.56
N VAL A 40 -8.51 0.08 -6.30
CA VAL A 40 -9.60 0.96 -5.86
C VAL A 40 -9.02 2.01 -4.92
N VAL A 41 -9.66 3.18 -4.87
CA VAL A 41 -9.23 4.27 -3.99
C VAL A 41 -10.13 4.29 -2.76
N LEU A 42 -9.56 4.07 -1.57
CA LEU A 42 -10.26 4.23 -0.30
C LEU A 42 -9.60 5.31 0.56
N ASP A 43 -10.44 6.06 1.27
CA ASP A 43 -9.99 6.97 2.32
C ASP A 43 -9.82 6.18 3.63
N MET A 44 -8.59 6.09 4.11
CA MET A 44 -8.25 5.48 5.39
C MET A 44 -8.20 6.57 6.48
N PRO A 45 -8.88 6.39 7.63
CA PRO A 45 -8.77 7.33 8.74
C PRO A 45 -7.34 7.44 9.27
N GLY A 46 -6.88 8.65 9.61
CA GLY A 46 -5.50 8.88 10.04
C GLY A 46 -5.08 8.03 11.24
N LYS A 47 -5.99 7.76 12.19
CA LYS A 47 -5.71 6.86 13.32
C LYS A 47 -5.40 5.42 12.90
N VAL A 48 -6.05 4.93 11.85
CA VAL A 48 -5.77 3.61 11.27
C VAL A 48 -4.43 3.63 10.55
N ALA A 49 -4.17 4.67 9.75
CA ALA A 49 -2.90 4.84 9.05
C ALA A 49 -1.71 4.93 10.03
N ASP A 50 -1.84 5.70 11.11
CA ASP A 50 -0.82 5.85 12.15
C ASP A 50 -0.53 4.50 12.83
N PHE A 51 -1.58 3.73 13.15
CA PHE A 51 -1.43 2.40 13.74
C PHE A 51 -0.70 1.43 12.80
N LEU A 52 -1.11 1.38 11.53
CA LEU A 52 -0.52 0.48 10.55
C LEU A 52 0.94 0.83 10.24
N ARG A 53 1.31 2.11 10.21
CA ARG A 53 2.71 2.53 10.02
C ARG A 53 3.63 2.10 11.16
N ALA A 54 3.08 1.88 12.36
CA ALA A 54 3.83 1.37 13.50
C ALA A 54 3.84 -0.17 13.57
N ALA A 55 3.05 -0.86 12.73
CA ALA A 55 2.96 -2.31 12.70
C ALA A 55 4.03 -2.94 11.78
N GLU A 56 4.30 -4.22 12.01
CA GLU A 56 5.06 -5.03 11.06
C GLU A 56 4.16 -5.43 9.90
N LEU A 57 4.50 -4.93 8.71
CA LEU A 57 3.73 -5.07 7.48
C LEU A 57 4.56 -5.76 6.39
N GLU A 58 3.87 -6.48 5.50
CA GLU A 58 4.44 -7.00 4.28
C GLU A 58 4.91 -5.86 3.36
N PRO A 59 5.88 -6.09 2.47
CA PRO A 59 6.40 -5.04 1.59
C PRO A 59 5.32 -4.31 0.78
N VAL A 60 4.32 -5.05 0.28
CA VAL A 60 3.20 -4.49 -0.49
C VAL A 60 2.30 -3.58 0.35
N GLU A 61 2.02 -3.96 1.60
CA GLU A 61 1.22 -3.18 2.55
C GLU A 61 1.96 -1.88 2.92
N ARG A 62 3.28 -1.95 3.16
CA ARG A 62 4.10 -0.78 3.48
C ARG A 62 4.18 0.21 2.32
N VAL A 63 4.50 -0.27 1.11
CA VAL A 63 4.55 0.57 -0.10
C VAL A 63 3.19 1.23 -0.36
N THR A 64 2.10 0.52 -0.12
CA THR A 64 0.73 1.04 -0.25
C THR A 64 0.49 2.25 0.68
N LEU A 65 0.97 2.20 1.93
CA LEU A 65 0.83 3.31 2.88
C LEU A 65 1.77 4.49 2.59
N ASP A 66 2.95 4.20 2.03
CA ASP A 66 3.95 5.21 1.65
C ASP A 66 3.53 5.99 0.41
N GLN A 67 2.87 5.32 -0.54
CA GLN A 67 2.30 5.95 -1.74
C GLN A 67 0.96 6.65 -1.45
N GLY A 68 0.36 6.44 -0.28
CA GLY A 68 -0.90 7.04 0.12
C GLY A 68 -0.83 8.57 0.21
N MET A 69 -1.85 9.26 -0.31
CA MET A 69 -1.94 10.71 -0.27
C MET A 69 -2.61 11.20 1.01
N THR A 70 -1.89 11.96 1.83
CA THR A 70 -2.46 12.54 3.05
C THR A 70 -3.35 13.76 2.72
N VAL A 71 -4.62 13.72 3.14
CA VAL A 71 -5.57 14.83 3.02
C VAL A 71 -5.90 15.35 4.42
N ARG A 72 -5.61 16.63 4.69
CA ARG A 72 -5.91 17.26 5.99
C ARG A 72 -7.40 17.57 6.11
N ARG A 73 -7.99 17.24 7.26
CA ARG A 73 -9.42 17.42 7.58
C ARG A 73 -9.57 17.88 9.03
N GLY A 74 -9.72 19.19 9.25
CA GLY A 74 -9.86 19.74 10.60
C GLY A 74 -8.72 19.31 11.52
N GLN A 75 -9.04 18.71 12.67
CA GLN A 75 -8.08 18.22 13.66
C GLN A 75 -7.42 16.87 13.29
N GLY A 76 -7.80 16.27 12.16
CA GLY A 76 -7.29 14.98 11.72
C GLY A 76 -6.88 14.97 10.26
N TYR A 77 -6.66 13.77 9.74
CA TYR A 77 -6.38 13.55 8.34
C TYR A 77 -6.98 12.23 7.86
N THR A 78 -7.16 12.10 6.55
CA THR A 78 -7.41 10.83 5.89
C THR A 78 -6.24 10.52 4.97
N LEU A 79 -5.84 9.27 4.89
CA LEU A 79 -4.86 8.78 3.93
C LEU A 79 -5.64 8.18 2.76
N ARG A 80 -5.55 8.79 1.59
CA ARG A 80 -6.16 8.25 0.37
C ARG A 80 -5.22 7.21 -0.23
N VAL A 81 -5.64 5.96 -0.22
CA VAL A 81 -4.84 4.81 -0.62
C VAL A 81 -5.45 4.20 -1.88
N SER A 82 -4.63 3.96 -2.90
CA SER A 82 -5.04 3.26 -4.12
C SER A 82 -4.34 1.91 -4.19
N THR A 83 -5.08 0.82 -3.98
CA THR A 83 -4.53 -0.54 -4.02
C THR A 83 -5.61 -1.57 -4.33
N ALA A 84 -5.21 -2.82 -4.55
CA ALA A 84 -6.16 -3.92 -4.76
C ALA A 84 -7.08 -4.10 -3.53
N PRO A 85 -8.38 -4.40 -3.71
CA PRO A 85 -9.30 -4.72 -2.62
C PRO A 85 -8.77 -5.75 -1.63
N ALA A 86 -8.05 -6.78 -2.09
CA ALA A 86 -7.38 -7.76 -1.22
C ALA A 86 -6.39 -7.12 -0.25
N VAL A 87 -5.59 -6.15 -0.68
CA VAL A 87 -4.65 -5.43 0.18
C VAL A 87 -5.41 -4.54 1.17
N HIS A 88 -6.52 -3.92 0.76
CA HIS A 88 -7.38 -3.20 1.69
C HIS A 88 -7.94 -4.09 2.81
N ARG A 89 -8.33 -5.33 2.49
CA ARG A 89 -8.79 -6.34 3.45
C ARG A 89 -7.65 -6.79 4.39
N GLN A 90 -6.46 -7.06 3.85
CA GLN A 90 -5.29 -7.40 4.67
C GLN A 90 -4.95 -6.28 5.66
N LEU A 91 -4.89 -5.02 5.21
CA LEU A 91 -4.68 -3.87 6.08
C LEU A 91 -5.77 -3.75 7.16
N LEU A 92 -7.03 -4.08 6.84
CA LEU A 92 -8.12 -4.10 7.82
C LEU A 92 -7.92 -5.22 8.87
N ASP A 93 -7.49 -6.40 8.45
CA ASP A 93 -7.21 -7.52 9.36
C ASP A 93 -6.07 -7.19 10.33
N ARG A 94 -5.03 -6.48 9.86
CA ARG A 94 -3.96 -5.98 10.74
C ARG A 94 -4.47 -5.02 11.80
N CYS A 95 -5.61 -4.35 11.58
CA CYS A 95 -6.24 -3.46 12.55
C CYS A 95 -7.02 -4.19 13.66
N GLN A 96 -7.04 -5.52 13.69
CA GLN A 96 -7.67 -6.33 14.74
C GLN A 96 -7.42 -5.83 16.18
N PRO A 97 -6.18 -5.45 16.56
CA PRO A 97 -5.87 -4.97 17.90
C PRO A 97 -6.55 -3.65 18.30
N LEU A 98 -7.03 -2.84 17.34
CA LEU A 98 -7.73 -1.57 17.62
C LEU A 98 -9.13 -1.77 18.23
N ASP A 99 -9.71 -2.96 18.11
CA ASP A 99 -10.97 -3.33 18.77
C ASP A 99 -10.78 -3.77 20.23
N GLY A 100 -9.56 -3.62 20.76
CA GLY A 100 -9.20 -4.05 22.10
C GLY A 100 -8.93 -5.56 22.14
N GLY A 101 -8.23 -5.97 23.19
CA GLY A 101 -7.84 -7.36 23.40
C GLY A 101 -7.93 -7.74 24.88
N GLN A 102 -7.60 -8.99 25.20
CA GLN A 102 -7.54 -9.44 26.58
C GLN A 102 -6.56 -8.56 27.37
N GLY A 103 -7.09 -7.73 28.27
CA GLY A 103 -6.32 -6.86 29.16
C GLY A 103 -5.98 -5.46 28.62
N THR A 104 -6.36 -5.10 27.38
CA THR A 104 -6.16 -3.74 26.86
C THR A 104 -7.51 -3.10 26.49
N PRO A 105 -7.92 -2.02 27.17
CA PRO A 105 -9.18 -1.35 26.86
C PRO A 105 -9.14 -0.74 25.46
N THR A 106 -10.27 -0.81 24.76
CA THR A 106 -10.47 -0.09 23.50
C THR A 106 -10.32 1.41 23.71
N VAL A 107 -9.49 2.06 22.89
CA VAL A 107 -9.50 3.51 22.79
C VAL A 107 -10.68 3.91 21.88
N PRO A 108 -11.70 4.66 22.36
CA PRO A 108 -12.92 4.91 21.59
C PRO A 108 -12.67 5.53 20.20
N ALA A 109 -11.71 6.45 20.11
CA ALA A 109 -11.34 7.09 18.86
C ALA A 109 -10.72 6.10 17.84
N GLN A 110 -9.96 5.10 18.32
CA GLN A 110 -9.34 4.09 17.46
C GLN A 110 -10.37 3.08 16.97
N GLY A 111 -11.24 2.58 17.84
CA GLY A 111 -12.33 1.68 17.46
C GLY A 111 -13.28 2.33 16.44
N LYS A 112 -13.62 3.61 16.63
CA LYS A 112 -14.41 4.36 15.62
C LYS A 112 -13.68 4.45 14.28
N ALA A 113 -12.40 4.79 14.28
CA ALA A 113 -11.61 4.91 13.06
C ALA A 113 -11.50 3.58 12.32
N ARG A 114 -11.31 2.46 13.04
CA ARG A 114 -11.31 1.14 12.42
C ARG A 114 -12.67 0.82 11.80
N ARG A 115 -13.77 0.98 12.53
CA ARG A 115 -15.13 0.71 12.01
C ARG A 115 -15.44 1.52 10.77
N GLU A 116 -14.99 2.78 10.73
CA GLU A 116 -15.13 3.62 9.54
C GLU A 116 -14.36 3.06 8.34
N TYR A 117 -13.15 2.54 8.55
CA TYR A 117 -12.38 1.89 7.49
C TYR A 117 -13.02 0.56 7.07
N GLU A 118 -13.45 -0.27 8.02
CA GLU A 118 -14.18 -1.51 7.78
C GLU A 118 -15.41 -1.28 6.90
N ASN A 119 -16.25 -0.29 7.22
CA ASN A 119 -17.43 0.04 6.43
C ASN A 119 -17.08 0.39 4.98
N ARG A 120 -15.95 1.10 4.75
CA ARG A 120 -15.47 1.45 3.41
C ARG A 120 -14.96 0.22 2.65
N VAL A 121 -14.25 -0.69 3.33
CA VAL A 121 -13.76 -1.93 2.73
C VAL A 121 -14.92 -2.89 2.42
N SER A 122 -15.90 -3.01 3.32
CA SER A 122 -17.10 -3.82 3.11
C SER A 122 -17.96 -3.32 1.95
N ALA A 123 -17.99 -2.01 1.71
CA ALA A 123 -18.66 -1.43 0.54
C ALA A 123 -18.01 -1.79 -0.81
N LEU A 124 -16.80 -2.35 -0.81
CA LEU A 124 -16.16 -2.89 -2.02
C LEU A 124 -16.72 -4.27 -2.41
N ILE A 125 -17.35 -4.99 -1.48
CA ILE A 125 -17.97 -6.28 -1.80
C ILE A 125 -19.21 -5.95 -2.63
N PRO A 126 -19.32 -6.43 -3.89
CA PRO A 126 -20.55 -6.31 -4.63
C PRO A 126 -21.62 -7.04 -3.83
N THR A 127 -22.61 -6.31 -3.32
CA THR A 127 -23.89 -6.90 -2.97
C THR A 127 -24.45 -7.45 -4.28
N GLY A 128 -24.26 -8.75 -4.51
CA GLY A 128 -24.90 -9.44 -5.63
C GLY A 128 -26.43 -9.30 -5.53
N PRO A 129 -27.14 -9.32 -6.68
CA PRO A 129 -28.60 -9.22 -6.72
C PRO A 129 -29.30 -10.39 -6.00
#